data_AF-A0A939VTE8-F1
#
_entry.id   AF-A0A939VTE8-F1
#
_cell.length_a   1.000
_cell.length_b   1.000
_cell.length_c   1.000
_cell.angle_alpha   90.00
_cell.angle_beta   90.00
_cell.angle_gamma   90.00
#
_symmetry.space_group_name_H-M   'P 1'
#
loop_
_entity.id
_entity.type
_entity.pdbx_description
1 polymer ?
#
loop_
_entity_poly.entity_id
_entity_poly.type
_entity_poly.pdbx_seq_one_letter_code
_entity_poly.pdbx_strand_id
1 'polypeptide(L)'
;VRTDNLDFLKKSSGILHQALIKAGNDPVLKMRVLHELNNVDFCLIRVLKLQGRTRKELAPMIAAYQKNLVYALEQNALLNRTAKDKILQDIQAEIDMLAIDFDLPKELKKRPLRAVRKLGLSYFRRVRSSGAELVSDPLSEMRTCVTINNLENARHKLPFALGYYDWNHKKGGVFKLKEVKADNRYHWYKLGRLVVGPNSVLWCHGSWGMMTDLRNVFIPNDGLIGTDADPNVYECWVSLRFNGPAYTGKKALRNANKESGVWLDKVLLVSYAKP
;
A
#
# COMPACT_ATOMS: atom_id res chain seq x y z
N VAL A 1 4.61 15.59 -12.50
CA VAL A 1 6.08 15.45 -12.55
C VAL A 1 6.55 16.34 -13.68
N ARG A 2 7.56 17.19 -13.49
CA ARG A 2 8.13 17.98 -14.59
C ARG A 2 8.66 17.01 -15.65
N THR A 3 8.37 17.27 -16.92
CA THR A 3 8.79 16.45 -18.07
C THR A 3 10.30 16.18 -18.05
N ASP A 4 11.07 17.18 -17.63
CA ASP A 4 12.53 17.16 -17.57
C ASP A 4 13.08 16.05 -16.64
N ASN A 5 12.35 15.72 -15.56
CA ASN A 5 12.75 14.64 -14.65
C ASN A 5 12.60 13.26 -15.29
N LEU A 6 11.60 13.06 -16.16
CA LEU A 6 11.44 11.77 -16.85
C LEU A 6 12.56 11.56 -17.86
N ASP A 7 12.87 12.59 -18.65
CA ASP A 7 13.89 12.48 -19.70
C ASP A 7 15.28 12.27 -19.07
N PHE A 8 15.56 12.96 -17.97
CA PHE A 8 16.75 12.68 -17.15
C PHE A 8 16.81 11.22 -16.72
N LEU A 9 15.74 10.69 -16.08
CA LEU A 9 15.73 9.30 -15.58
C LEU A 9 15.87 8.27 -16.71
N LYS A 10 15.21 8.49 -17.85
CA LYS A 10 15.36 7.62 -19.03
C LYS A 10 16.78 7.64 -19.57
N LYS A 11 17.39 8.82 -19.70
CA LYS A 11 18.76 8.98 -20.18
C LYS A 11 19.76 8.31 -19.22
N SER A 12 19.59 8.53 -17.92
CA SER A 12 20.42 7.91 -16.88
C SER A 12 20.30 6.38 -16.89
N SER A 13 19.09 5.84 -16.97
CA SER A 13 18.86 4.39 -17.08
C SER A 13 19.52 3.82 -18.35
N GLY A 14 19.39 4.51 -19.49
CA GLY A 14 20.06 4.12 -20.72
C GLY A 14 21.60 4.08 -20.63
N ILE A 15 22.21 5.10 -20.00
CA ILE A 15 23.67 5.15 -19.77
C ILE A 15 24.11 3.99 -18.88
N LEU A 16 23.37 3.71 -17.80
CA LEU A 16 23.70 2.63 -16.86
C LEU A 16 23.53 1.25 -17.50
N HIS A 17 22.54 1.04 -18.36
CA HIS A 17 22.44 -0.19 -19.15
C HIS A 17 23.63 -0.37 -20.11
N GLN A 18 24.09 0.70 -20.77
CA GLN A 18 25.31 0.63 -21.59
C GLN A 18 26.55 0.34 -20.75
N ALA A 19 26.67 0.95 -19.57
CA ALA A 19 27.75 0.67 -18.62
C ALA A 19 27.73 -0.79 -18.16
N LEU A 20 26.54 -1.37 -17.93
CA LEU A 20 26.37 -2.76 -17.53
C LEU A 20 26.83 -3.73 -18.63
N ILE A 21 26.53 -3.42 -19.90
CA ILE A 21 27.03 -4.18 -21.05
C ILE A 21 28.57 -4.11 -21.11
N LYS A 22 29.14 -2.90 -20.96
CA LYS A 22 30.60 -2.70 -20.99
C LYS A 22 31.32 -3.34 -19.81
N ALA A 23 30.69 -3.46 -18.65
CA ALA A 23 31.22 -4.18 -17.50
C ALA A 23 31.45 -5.69 -17.80
N GLY A 24 30.83 -6.22 -18.85
CA GLY A 24 31.19 -7.54 -19.41
C GLY A 24 30.93 -8.66 -18.42
N ASN A 25 31.99 -9.28 -17.89
CA ASN A 25 31.91 -10.32 -16.86
C ASN A 25 32.60 -9.92 -15.54
N ASP A 26 33.06 -8.68 -15.41
CA ASP A 26 33.67 -8.19 -14.18
C ASP A 26 32.59 -8.07 -13.08
N PRO A 27 32.64 -8.90 -12.02
CA PRO A 27 31.61 -8.89 -10.98
C PRO A 27 31.61 -7.61 -10.14
N VAL A 28 32.77 -6.98 -9.96
CA VAL A 28 32.91 -5.76 -9.15
C VAL A 28 32.31 -4.57 -9.90
N LEU A 29 32.66 -4.42 -11.18
CA LEU A 29 32.10 -3.35 -12.02
C LEU A 29 30.59 -3.55 -12.23
N LYS A 30 30.12 -4.77 -12.47
CA LYS A 30 28.69 -5.09 -12.55
C LYS A 30 27.95 -4.65 -11.31
N MET A 31 28.45 -5.03 -10.12
CA MET A 31 27.79 -4.69 -8.86
C MET A 31 27.66 -3.18 -8.68
N ARG A 32 28.72 -2.41 -8.96
CA ARG A 32 28.68 -0.93 -8.88
C ARG A 32 27.65 -0.34 -9.82
N VAL A 33 27.60 -0.79 -11.07
CA VAL A 33 26.62 -0.30 -12.04
C VAL A 33 25.20 -0.68 -11.64
N LEU A 34 24.97 -1.91 -11.16
CA LEU A 34 23.66 -2.36 -10.72
C LEU A 34 23.15 -1.59 -9.50
N HIS A 35 24.03 -1.21 -8.57
CA HIS A 35 23.64 -0.36 -7.43
C HIS A 35 23.08 0.98 -7.88
N GLU A 36 23.73 1.64 -8.84
CA GLU A 36 23.23 2.91 -9.39
C GLU A 36 21.97 2.71 -10.24
N LEU A 37 21.93 1.64 -11.03
CA LEU A 37 20.77 1.32 -11.87
C LEU A 37 19.53 1.07 -11.01
N ASN A 38 19.67 0.39 -9.87
CA ASN A 38 18.56 0.15 -8.95
C ASN A 38 17.92 1.46 -8.46
N ASN A 39 18.73 2.46 -8.09
CA ASN A 39 18.22 3.78 -7.69
C ASN A 39 17.46 4.47 -8.83
N VAL A 40 18.03 4.45 -10.03
CA VAL A 40 17.43 5.10 -11.21
C VAL A 40 16.13 4.39 -11.64
N ASP A 41 16.14 3.06 -11.72
CA ASP A 41 14.98 2.27 -12.14
C ASP A 41 13.85 2.39 -11.12
N PHE A 42 14.14 2.36 -9.82
CA PHE A 42 13.14 2.63 -8.78
C PHE A 42 12.43 3.98 -8.99
N CYS A 43 13.21 5.05 -9.20
CA CYS A 43 12.69 6.38 -9.47
C CYS A 43 11.90 6.43 -10.78
N LEU A 44 12.42 5.83 -11.85
CA LEU A 44 11.80 5.80 -13.18
C LEU A 44 10.45 5.08 -13.15
N ILE A 45 10.37 3.89 -12.54
CA ILE A 45 9.13 3.13 -12.37
C ILE A 45 8.08 4.02 -11.66
N ARG A 46 8.45 4.68 -10.55
CA ARG A 46 7.53 5.54 -9.80
C ARG A 46 7.04 6.74 -10.62
N VAL A 47 7.92 7.39 -11.37
CA VAL A 47 7.55 8.51 -12.25
C VAL A 47 6.60 8.04 -13.36
N LEU A 48 6.88 6.91 -13.99
CA LEU A 48 6.03 6.32 -15.03
C LEU A 48 4.64 5.97 -14.48
N LYS A 49 4.55 5.43 -13.26
CA LYS A 49 3.25 5.21 -12.58
C LYS A 49 2.48 6.51 -12.37
N LEU A 50 3.16 7.59 -11.98
CA LEU A 50 2.54 8.92 -11.83
C LEU A 50 2.06 9.52 -13.16
N GLN A 51 2.60 9.04 -14.28
CA GLN A 51 2.14 9.38 -15.63
C GLN A 51 1.01 8.45 -16.13
N GLY A 52 0.55 7.51 -15.30
CA GLY A 52 -0.57 6.64 -15.62
C GLY A 52 -0.20 5.32 -16.28
N ARG A 53 1.10 4.95 -16.33
CA ARG A 53 1.49 3.61 -16.77
C ARG A 53 0.92 2.55 -15.82
N THR A 54 0.34 1.52 -16.41
CA THR A 54 -0.27 0.39 -15.71
C THR A 54 0.79 -0.60 -15.21
N ARG A 55 0.41 -1.46 -14.27
CA ARG A 55 1.24 -2.58 -13.81
C ARG A 55 1.67 -3.47 -14.97
N LYS A 56 0.78 -3.73 -15.93
CA LYS A 56 1.08 -4.61 -17.07
C LYS A 56 2.19 -4.03 -17.94
N GLU A 57 2.15 -2.72 -18.21
CA GLU A 57 3.20 -2.04 -18.98
C GLU A 57 4.54 -2.01 -18.23
N LEU A 58 4.52 -1.88 -16.91
CA LEU A 58 5.73 -1.79 -16.08
C LEU A 58 6.28 -3.14 -15.62
N ALA A 59 5.54 -4.24 -15.80
CA ALA A 59 5.92 -5.55 -15.31
C ALA A 59 7.33 -6.01 -15.73
N PRO A 60 7.78 -5.82 -17.00
CA PRO A 60 9.14 -6.20 -17.39
C PRO A 60 10.21 -5.41 -16.63
N MET A 61 10.00 -4.10 -16.43
CA MET A 61 10.93 -3.22 -15.74
C MET A 61 11.00 -3.56 -14.25
N ILE A 62 9.85 -3.80 -13.61
CA ILE A 62 9.78 -4.24 -12.21
C ILE A 62 10.47 -5.60 -12.02
N ALA A 63 10.29 -6.53 -12.96
CA ALA A 63 10.94 -7.84 -12.90
C ALA A 63 12.47 -7.75 -13.07
N ALA A 64 12.96 -6.91 -13.99
CA ALA A 64 14.38 -6.64 -14.14
C ALA A 64 14.98 -6.00 -12.88
N TYR A 65 14.28 -5.01 -12.32
CA TYR A 65 14.64 -4.37 -11.07
C TYR A 65 14.74 -5.37 -9.90
N GLN A 66 13.71 -6.23 -9.73
CA GLN A 66 13.71 -7.29 -8.72
C GLN A 66 14.92 -8.22 -8.87
N LYS A 67 15.18 -8.68 -10.10
CA LYS A 67 16.31 -9.57 -10.39
C LYS A 67 17.64 -8.93 -10.01
N ASN A 68 17.81 -7.64 -10.27
CA ASN A 68 19.04 -6.91 -9.94
C ASN A 68 19.23 -6.76 -8.42
N LEU A 69 18.15 -6.45 -7.67
CA LEU A 69 18.20 -6.39 -6.21
C LEU A 69 18.57 -7.74 -5.58
N VAL A 70 17.96 -8.83 -6.06
CA VAL A 70 18.24 -10.19 -5.58
C VAL A 70 19.68 -10.58 -5.89
N TYR A 71 20.16 -10.32 -7.11
CA TYR A 71 21.56 -10.54 -7.47
C TYR A 71 22.51 -9.79 -6.53
N ALA A 72 22.26 -8.50 -6.28
CA ALA A 72 23.10 -7.70 -5.39
C ALA A 72 23.13 -8.24 -3.95
N LEU A 73 21.98 -8.72 -3.45
CA LEU A 73 21.88 -9.36 -2.14
C LEU A 73 22.68 -10.67 -2.07
N GLU A 74 22.58 -11.50 -3.11
CA GLU A 74 23.27 -12.79 -3.18
C GLU A 74 24.79 -12.61 -3.17
N GLN A 75 25.31 -11.63 -3.92
CA GLN A 75 26.74 -11.32 -3.99
C GLN A 75 27.31 -10.70 -2.71
N ASN A 76 26.47 -10.25 -1.78
CA ASN A 76 26.96 -9.68 -0.53
C ASN A 76 27.44 -10.78 0.43
N ALA A 77 28.76 -10.94 0.52
CA ALA A 77 29.42 -11.92 1.37
C ALA A 77 29.41 -11.55 2.88
N LEU A 78 29.10 -10.30 3.23
CA LEU A 78 29.09 -9.84 4.63
C LEU A 78 27.80 -10.19 5.37
N LEU A 79 26.77 -10.63 4.65
CA LEU A 79 25.46 -10.93 5.21
C LEU A 79 25.29 -12.43 5.48
N ASN A 80 24.91 -12.76 6.71
CA ASN A 80 24.46 -14.10 7.05
C ASN A 80 23.06 -14.40 6.47
N ARG A 81 22.65 -15.67 6.51
CA ARG A 81 21.37 -16.14 5.96
C ARG A 81 20.16 -15.39 6.52
N THR A 82 20.09 -15.21 7.84
CA THR A 82 18.96 -14.50 8.49
C THR A 82 18.83 -13.06 8.02
N ALA A 83 19.96 -12.37 7.86
CA ALA A 83 19.98 -11.00 7.33
C ALA A 83 19.54 -10.97 5.85
N LYS A 84 20.00 -11.95 5.04
CA LYS A 84 19.56 -12.08 3.65
C LYS A 84 18.05 -12.34 3.55
N ASP A 85 17.51 -13.24 4.37
CA ASP A 85 16.08 -13.55 4.39
C ASP A 85 15.24 -12.31 4.74
N LYS A 86 15.71 -11.48 5.68
CA LYS A 86 15.06 -10.21 6.02
C LYS A 86 15.07 -9.23 4.85
N ILE A 87 16.23 -9.02 4.22
CA ILE A 87 16.34 -8.10 3.07
C ILE A 87 15.53 -8.62 1.88
N LEU A 88 15.44 -9.93 1.68
CA LEU A 88 14.59 -10.51 0.65
C LEU A 88 13.10 -10.21 0.89
N GLN A 89 12.65 -10.21 2.14
CA GLN A 89 11.30 -9.78 2.50
C GLN A 89 11.10 -8.28 2.22
N ASP A 90 12.09 -7.44 2.52
CA ASP A 90 12.05 -5.99 2.23
C ASP A 90 11.99 -5.74 0.70
N ILE A 91 12.80 -6.46 -0.08
CA ILE A 91 12.74 -6.44 -1.55
C ILE A 91 11.34 -6.83 -2.02
N GLN A 92 10.77 -7.92 -1.51
CA GLN A 92 9.44 -8.35 -1.92
C GLN A 92 8.37 -7.31 -1.59
N ALA A 93 8.44 -6.68 -0.40
CA ALA A 93 7.52 -5.62 0.00
C ALA A 93 7.63 -4.39 -0.93
N GLU A 94 8.83 -4.05 -1.37
CA GLU A 94 9.06 -2.98 -2.33
C GLU A 94 8.49 -3.31 -3.72
N ILE A 95 8.74 -4.52 -4.21
CA ILE A 95 8.16 -5.00 -5.48
C ILE A 95 6.63 -5.00 -5.41
N ASP A 96 6.05 -5.44 -4.30
CA ASP A 96 4.61 -5.40 -4.10
C ASP A 96 4.08 -3.96 -4.13
N MET A 97 4.80 -3.01 -3.53
CA MET A 97 4.48 -1.57 -3.59
C MET A 97 4.53 -1.03 -5.03
N LEU A 98 5.58 -1.36 -5.78
CA LEU A 98 5.71 -0.96 -7.18
C LEU A 98 4.66 -1.64 -8.06
N ALA A 99 4.22 -2.84 -7.70
CA ALA A 99 3.18 -3.58 -8.41
C ALA A 99 1.75 -3.18 -8.03
N ILE A 100 1.53 -2.28 -7.04
CA ILE A 100 0.19 -1.78 -6.71
C ILE A 100 -0.42 -1.12 -7.94
N ASP A 101 -1.50 -1.73 -8.44
CA ASP A 101 -2.33 -1.18 -9.49
C ASP A 101 -3.75 -1.70 -9.35
N PHE A 102 -4.68 -0.77 -9.32
CA PHE A 102 -6.12 -1.01 -9.16
C PHE A 102 -6.88 0.25 -9.57
N ASP A 103 -8.13 0.05 -9.98
CA ASP A 103 -8.97 1.14 -10.44
C ASP A 103 -9.39 2.06 -9.30
N LEU A 104 -9.37 3.36 -9.57
CA LEU A 104 -9.89 4.36 -8.64
C LEU A 104 -11.42 4.32 -8.62
N PRO A 105 -12.05 4.59 -7.46
CA PRO A 105 -13.48 4.90 -7.38
C PRO A 105 -13.87 5.92 -8.45
N LYS A 106 -15.10 5.82 -8.99
CA LYS A 106 -15.57 6.68 -10.09
C LYS A 106 -15.43 8.18 -9.74
N GLU A 107 -15.63 8.51 -8.48
CA GLU A 107 -15.52 9.83 -7.86
C GLU A 107 -14.09 10.40 -7.92
N LEU A 108 -13.08 9.53 -7.95
CA LEU A 108 -11.67 9.89 -7.91
C LEU A 108 -11.00 9.81 -9.28
N LYS A 109 -11.66 9.31 -10.33
CA LYS A 109 -11.07 9.18 -11.68
C LYS A 109 -10.58 10.50 -12.27
N LYS A 110 -11.20 11.63 -11.90
CA LYS A 110 -10.80 12.98 -12.35
C LYS A 110 -9.69 13.59 -11.49
N ARG A 111 -9.31 12.97 -10.37
CA ARG A 111 -8.25 13.49 -9.51
C ARG A 111 -6.89 13.25 -10.18
N PRO A 112 -5.96 14.21 -10.09
CA PRO A 112 -4.63 14.00 -10.62
C PRO A 112 -3.94 12.88 -9.81
N LEU A 113 -3.32 11.92 -10.50
CA LEU A 113 -2.68 10.76 -9.85
C LEU A 113 -1.66 11.16 -8.77
N ARG A 114 -1.00 12.31 -8.93
CA ARG A 114 -0.08 12.86 -7.91
C ARG A 114 -0.73 13.21 -6.57
N ALA A 115 -2.05 13.45 -6.55
CA ALA A 115 -2.80 13.72 -5.33
C ALA A 115 -3.30 12.43 -4.67
N VAL A 116 -3.18 11.28 -5.32
CA VAL A 116 -3.68 10.00 -4.83
C VAL A 116 -2.52 9.12 -4.38
N ARG A 117 -2.61 8.56 -3.18
CA ARG A 117 -1.73 7.51 -2.67
C ARG A 117 -2.51 6.21 -2.65
N LYS A 118 -2.02 5.21 -3.39
CA LYS A 118 -2.55 3.85 -3.39
C LYS A 118 -1.76 3.02 -2.38
N LEU A 119 -2.42 2.48 -1.38
CA LEU A 119 -1.82 1.64 -0.34
C LEU A 119 -2.42 0.22 -0.44
N GLY A 120 -1.55 -0.77 -0.28
CA GLY A 120 -1.91 -2.20 -0.32
C GLY A 120 -1.04 -3.00 0.65
N LEU A 121 -0.80 -4.27 0.33
CA LEU A 121 -0.18 -5.25 1.23
C LEU A 121 1.08 -4.77 1.97
N SER A 122 1.99 -4.08 1.29
CA SER A 122 3.26 -3.60 1.88
C SER A 122 3.07 -2.55 2.99
N TYR A 123 1.89 -1.93 3.07
CA TYR A 123 1.51 -1.02 4.15
C TYR A 123 0.70 -1.71 5.24
N PHE A 124 0.22 -2.93 4.99
CA PHE A 124 -0.65 -3.62 5.92
C PHE A 124 0.14 -4.34 7.01
N ARG A 125 -0.29 -4.12 8.24
CA ARG A 125 0.19 -4.81 9.43
C ARG A 125 -0.97 -5.61 10.02
N ARG A 126 -0.63 -6.78 10.56
CA ARG A 126 -1.57 -7.63 11.28
C ARG A 126 -1.07 -7.90 12.69
N VAL A 127 -1.99 -7.88 13.64
CA VAL A 127 -1.75 -8.35 15.00
C VAL A 127 -2.38 -9.73 15.13
N ARG A 128 -1.57 -10.81 15.06
CA ARG A 128 -2.10 -12.18 15.04
C ARG A 128 -2.94 -12.52 16.28
N SER A 129 -2.56 -12.02 17.45
CA SER A 129 -3.30 -12.21 18.71
C SER A 129 -4.72 -11.60 18.69
N SER A 130 -5.02 -10.73 17.73
CA SER A 130 -6.35 -10.15 17.54
C SER A 130 -7.23 -10.94 16.56
N GLY A 131 -6.72 -12.05 16.01
CA GLY A 131 -7.35 -12.84 14.95
C GLY A 131 -7.15 -12.28 13.54
N ALA A 132 -6.19 -11.35 13.35
CA ALA A 132 -5.91 -10.77 12.05
C ALA A 132 -4.94 -11.63 11.23
N GLU A 133 -5.32 -11.94 10.00
CA GLU A 133 -4.59 -12.82 9.09
C GLU A 133 -4.36 -12.18 7.73
N LEU A 134 -3.31 -12.62 7.03
CA LEU A 134 -3.12 -12.33 5.61
C LEU A 134 -3.67 -13.52 4.83
N VAL A 135 -4.58 -13.26 3.91
CA VAL A 135 -5.20 -14.31 3.10
C VAL A 135 -5.20 -13.94 1.63
N SER A 136 -5.04 -14.95 0.77
CA SER A 136 -5.36 -14.82 -0.65
C SER A 136 -6.89 -14.80 -0.79
N ASP A 137 -7.42 -13.82 -1.49
CA ASP A 137 -8.86 -13.69 -1.71
C ASP A 137 -9.12 -13.50 -3.22
N PRO A 138 -9.70 -14.50 -3.91
CA PRO A 138 -9.96 -14.42 -5.34
C PRO A 138 -10.98 -13.34 -5.73
N LEU A 139 -11.72 -12.79 -4.75
CA LEU A 139 -12.66 -11.69 -4.98
C LEU A 139 -11.98 -10.31 -4.93
N SER A 140 -10.73 -10.23 -4.48
CA SER A 140 -9.95 -9.01 -4.52
C SER A 140 -9.14 -8.92 -5.82
N GLU A 141 -9.04 -7.70 -6.36
CA GLU A 141 -8.06 -7.39 -7.41
C GLU A 141 -6.61 -7.47 -6.90
N MET A 142 -6.44 -7.45 -5.57
CA MET A 142 -5.16 -7.62 -4.90
C MET A 142 -4.90 -9.10 -4.64
N ARG A 143 -3.62 -9.52 -4.71
CA ARG A 143 -3.23 -10.91 -4.42
C ARG A 143 -3.49 -11.34 -2.98
N THR A 144 -3.46 -10.38 -2.05
CA THR A 144 -3.55 -10.64 -0.62
C THR A 144 -4.26 -9.49 0.06
N CYS A 145 -5.10 -9.83 1.03
CA CYS A 145 -5.81 -8.87 1.88
C CYS A 145 -5.58 -9.22 3.35
N VAL A 146 -5.90 -8.28 4.24
CA VAL A 146 -5.98 -8.57 5.68
C VAL A 146 -7.41 -8.94 6.01
N THR A 147 -7.61 -9.93 6.86
CA THR A 147 -8.93 -10.31 7.35
C THR A 147 -8.96 -10.50 8.85
N ILE A 148 -10.15 -10.30 9.43
CA ILE A 148 -10.54 -10.91 10.70
C ILE A 148 -11.84 -11.63 10.41
N ASN A 149 -11.79 -12.96 10.47
CA ASN A 149 -12.93 -13.85 10.27
C ASN A 149 -12.98 -14.82 11.45
N ASN A 150 -13.66 -14.42 12.53
CA ASN A 150 -13.85 -15.25 13.71
C ASN A 150 -15.28 -15.07 14.24
N LEU A 151 -16.02 -16.19 14.28
CA LEU A 151 -17.43 -16.32 14.69
C LEU A 151 -17.77 -15.59 16.00
N GLU A 152 -16.87 -15.59 16.98
CA GLU A 152 -17.18 -15.11 18.34
C GLU A 152 -16.66 -13.70 18.63
N ASN A 153 -16.07 -13.02 17.63
CA ASN A 153 -15.55 -11.69 17.88
C ASN A 153 -16.70 -10.70 18.08
N ALA A 154 -17.01 -10.37 19.34
CA ALA A 154 -18.05 -9.42 19.75
C ALA A 154 -17.89 -8.00 19.14
N ARG A 155 -16.79 -7.76 18.42
CA ARG A 155 -16.52 -6.53 17.67
C ARG A 155 -17.05 -6.58 16.23
N HIS A 156 -17.47 -7.74 15.73
CA HIS A 156 -18.25 -7.84 14.49
C HIS A 156 -19.68 -7.37 14.75
N LYS A 157 -19.91 -6.07 14.55
CA LYS A 157 -21.23 -5.44 14.68
C LYS A 157 -21.31 -4.12 13.92
N LEU A 158 -22.53 -3.69 13.64
CA LEU A 158 -22.83 -2.32 13.21
C LEU A 158 -23.16 -1.42 14.41
N PRO A 159 -22.81 -0.12 14.36
CA PRO A 159 -21.96 0.51 13.34
C PRO A 159 -20.52 -0.01 13.38
N PHE A 160 -19.95 -0.32 12.20
CA PHE A 160 -18.60 -0.84 12.10
C PHE A 160 -17.59 0.28 12.36
N ALA A 161 -16.74 0.08 13.37
CA ALA A 161 -15.76 1.05 13.80
C ALA A 161 -14.39 0.79 13.14
N LEU A 162 -13.83 1.87 12.61
CA LEU A 162 -12.46 1.96 12.11
C LEU A 162 -11.95 3.38 12.38
N GLY A 163 -10.65 3.63 12.25
CA GLY A 163 -10.12 4.94 12.60
C GLY A 163 -8.66 5.08 12.31
N TYR A 164 -8.10 6.19 12.75
CA TYR A 164 -6.67 6.45 12.66
C TYR A 164 -6.14 6.92 14.01
N TYR A 165 -4.85 6.70 14.22
CA TYR A 165 -4.16 7.13 15.43
C TYR A 165 -2.70 7.42 15.13
N ASP A 166 -2.21 8.54 15.66
CA ASP A 166 -0.81 8.92 15.67
C ASP A 166 -0.21 8.69 17.05
N TRP A 167 0.76 7.80 17.14
CA TRP A 167 1.36 7.43 18.42
C TRP A 167 2.26 8.53 19.00
N ASN A 168 2.84 9.39 18.17
CA ASN A 168 3.73 10.44 18.62
C ASN A 168 2.93 11.57 19.28
N HIS A 169 1.86 12.03 18.64
CA HIS A 169 1.00 13.10 19.15
C HIS A 169 -0.15 12.59 20.03
N LYS A 170 -0.35 11.28 20.10
CA LYS A 170 -1.47 10.61 20.79
C LYS A 170 -2.85 11.12 20.35
N LYS A 171 -2.97 11.49 19.08
CA LYS A 171 -4.20 12.01 18.46
C LYS A 171 -4.77 11.02 17.47
N GLY A 172 -6.08 11.00 17.32
CA GLY A 172 -6.74 10.11 16.37
C GLY A 172 -8.19 10.47 16.15
N GLY A 173 -8.86 9.66 15.34
CA GLY A 173 -10.27 9.78 15.05
C GLY A 173 -10.89 8.43 14.79
N VAL A 174 -12.19 8.32 15.07
CA VAL A 174 -12.99 7.11 14.83
C VAL A 174 -14.04 7.42 13.77
N PHE A 175 -14.06 6.62 12.73
CA PHE A 175 -15.12 6.56 11.73
C PHE A 175 -16.09 5.43 12.08
N LYS A 176 -17.38 5.66 11.81
CA LYS A 176 -18.44 4.69 12.06
C LYS A 176 -19.24 4.47 10.79
N LEU A 177 -19.14 3.28 10.21
CA LEU A 177 -20.00 2.86 9.10
C LEU A 177 -21.30 2.32 9.69
N LYS A 178 -22.37 3.12 9.63
CA LYS A 178 -23.70 2.72 10.13
C LYS A 178 -24.32 1.63 9.26
N GLU A 179 -24.06 1.69 7.97
CA GLU A 179 -24.54 0.75 6.96
C GLU A 179 -23.36 0.25 6.15
N VAL A 180 -23.40 -1.03 5.78
CA VAL A 180 -22.40 -1.68 4.94
C VAL A 180 -23.08 -2.53 3.90
N LYS A 181 -22.45 -2.67 2.73
CA LYS A 181 -22.89 -3.62 1.71
C LYS A 181 -22.32 -4.99 2.07
N ALA A 182 -23.18 -5.86 2.56
CA ALA A 182 -22.84 -7.23 2.94
C ALA A 182 -23.25 -8.23 1.86
N ASP A 183 -22.94 -7.92 0.60
CA ASP A 183 -23.19 -8.77 -0.58
C ASP A 183 -21.97 -9.68 -0.91
N ASN A 184 -21.07 -9.82 0.05
CA ASN A 184 -19.81 -10.56 -0.08
C ASN A 184 -18.90 -10.06 -1.22
N ARG A 185 -18.95 -8.76 -1.54
CA ARG A 185 -18.05 -8.10 -2.50
C ARG A 185 -17.27 -6.98 -1.83
N TYR A 186 -16.16 -6.59 -2.45
CA TYR A 186 -15.42 -5.40 -2.04
C TYR A 186 -16.15 -4.14 -2.50
N HIS A 187 -16.34 -3.21 -1.57
CA HIS A 187 -16.88 -1.89 -1.85
C HIS A 187 -15.97 -0.81 -1.29
N TRP A 188 -15.89 0.31 -2.00
CA TRP A 188 -15.21 1.50 -1.52
C TRP A 188 -16.09 2.25 -0.51
N TYR A 189 -15.52 2.55 0.65
CA TYR A 189 -16.13 3.36 1.70
C TYR A 189 -15.28 4.62 1.90
N LYS A 190 -15.89 5.79 1.67
CA LYS A 190 -15.32 7.10 1.98
C LYS A 190 -15.47 7.36 3.48
N LEU A 191 -14.36 7.49 4.20
CA LEU A 191 -14.37 7.66 5.66
C LEU A 191 -14.44 9.13 6.09
N GLY A 192 -13.89 10.02 5.27
CA GLY A 192 -13.78 11.45 5.56
C GLY A 192 -12.33 11.90 5.61
N ARG A 193 -12.06 12.95 6.39
CA ARG A 193 -10.73 13.55 6.51
C ARG A 193 -9.95 12.95 7.67
N LEU A 194 -8.66 12.74 7.47
CA LEU A 194 -7.71 12.43 8.53
C LEU A 194 -6.43 13.26 8.36
N VAL A 195 -5.72 13.44 9.46
CA VAL A 195 -4.40 14.09 9.48
C VAL A 195 -3.36 13.01 9.73
N VAL A 196 -2.41 12.85 8.81
CA VAL A 196 -1.31 11.90 8.95
C VAL A 196 -0.18 12.56 9.72
N GLY A 197 0.20 11.97 10.84
CA GLY A 197 1.40 12.33 11.57
C GLY A 197 2.58 11.38 11.30
N PRO A 198 3.75 11.65 11.90
CA PRO A 198 4.98 10.89 11.69
C PRO A 198 4.92 9.44 12.20
N ASN A 199 3.94 9.09 13.03
CA ASN A 199 3.75 7.73 13.54
C ASN A 199 2.27 7.33 13.51
N SER A 200 1.64 7.58 12.35
CA SER A 200 0.23 7.31 12.14
C SER A 200 -0.05 5.92 11.58
N VAL A 201 -1.16 5.35 12.04
CA VAL A 201 -1.76 4.12 11.50
C VAL A 201 -3.24 4.35 11.24
N LEU A 202 -3.76 3.73 10.17
CA LEU A 202 -5.20 3.51 10.00
C LEU A 202 -5.51 2.12 10.55
N TRP A 203 -6.33 2.00 11.59
CA TRP A 203 -6.82 0.73 12.08
C TRP A 203 -8.21 0.45 11.50
N CYS A 204 -8.39 -0.76 11.01
CA CYS A 204 -9.65 -1.27 10.51
C CYS A 204 -10.08 -2.42 11.43
N HIS A 205 -11.34 -2.38 11.89
CA HIS A 205 -11.89 -3.23 12.95
C HIS A 205 -11.46 -2.86 14.37
N GLY A 206 -12.43 -2.86 15.30
CA GLY A 206 -12.23 -2.41 16.69
C GLY A 206 -11.26 -3.25 17.53
N SER A 207 -10.74 -4.36 17.00
CA SER A 207 -9.68 -5.14 17.65
C SER A 207 -8.29 -4.53 17.47
N TRP A 208 -8.16 -3.50 16.61
CA TRP A 208 -6.87 -2.94 16.19
C TRP A 208 -5.99 -3.95 15.45
N GLY A 209 -6.58 -5.04 15.00
CA GLY A 209 -5.86 -6.15 14.39
C GLY A 209 -5.38 -5.92 12.98
N MET A 210 -6.15 -5.17 12.21
CA MET A 210 -5.86 -4.84 10.82
C MET A 210 -5.42 -3.38 10.80
N MET A 211 -4.15 -3.14 10.51
CA MET A 211 -3.62 -1.78 10.45
C MET A 211 -3.00 -1.49 9.09
N THR A 212 -3.05 -0.24 8.66
CA THR A 212 -2.27 0.31 7.55
C THR A 212 -1.28 1.32 8.11
N ASP A 213 0.00 1.09 7.89
CA ASP A 213 1.09 1.99 8.25
C ASP A 213 1.06 3.24 7.37
N LEU A 214 0.97 4.42 7.97
CA LEU A 214 0.91 5.70 7.25
C LEU A 214 2.21 6.50 7.34
N ARG A 215 3.26 5.97 8.01
CA ARG A 215 4.52 6.69 8.24
C ARG A 215 5.19 7.13 6.94
N ASN A 216 5.16 6.27 5.93
CA ASN A 216 5.74 6.54 4.60
C ASN A 216 4.89 7.53 3.76
N VAL A 217 3.74 7.97 4.27
CA VAL A 217 2.88 8.97 3.63
C VAL A 217 3.09 10.36 4.25
N PHE A 218 3.59 10.43 5.48
CA PHE A 218 3.87 11.67 6.17
C PHE A 218 4.93 12.50 5.44
N ILE A 219 4.67 13.80 5.29
CA ILE A 219 5.57 14.78 4.72
C ILE A 219 5.89 15.80 5.82
N PRO A 220 7.17 16.02 6.18
CA PRO A 220 7.53 17.12 7.06
C PRO A 220 6.95 18.44 6.52
N ASN A 221 6.20 19.16 7.37
CA ASN A 221 5.38 20.29 6.93
C ASN A 221 5.81 21.63 7.55
N ASP A 222 7.00 21.72 8.13
CA ASP A 222 7.63 22.94 8.65
C ASP A 222 6.67 23.85 9.47
N GLY A 223 5.79 23.24 10.27
CA GLY A 223 4.85 23.96 11.13
C GLY A 223 3.49 24.30 10.53
N LEU A 224 3.19 23.88 9.30
CA LEU A 224 1.89 24.09 8.63
C LEU A 224 0.74 23.24 9.18
N ILE A 225 0.92 22.61 10.35
CA ILE A 225 -0.03 21.66 10.95
C ILE A 225 -1.40 22.33 11.15
N GLY A 226 -2.45 21.72 10.58
CA GLY A 226 -3.83 22.19 10.76
C GLY A 226 -4.22 23.41 9.93
N THR A 227 -3.37 23.84 9.00
CA THR A 227 -3.70 24.88 8.01
C THR A 227 -4.26 24.25 6.72
N ASP A 228 -4.88 25.06 5.85
CA ASP A 228 -5.31 24.61 4.52
C ASP A 228 -4.13 24.22 3.60
N ALA A 229 -2.91 24.62 3.96
CA ALA A 229 -1.68 24.27 3.28
C ALA A 229 -1.01 23.00 3.84
N ASP A 230 -1.59 22.36 4.86
CA ASP A 230 -1.01 21.16 5.46
C ASP A 230 -0.98 19.99 4.45
N PRO A 231 0.22 19.53 4.02
CA PRO A 231 0.33 18.45 3.04
C PRO A 231 -0.13 17.10 3.60
N ASN A 232 -0.36 17.01 4.92
CA ASN A 232 -0.72 15.77 5.61
C ASN A 232 -2.21 15.59 5.86
N VAL A 233 -3.06 16.46 5.31
CA VAL A 233 -4.51 16.30 5.37
C VAL A 233 -4.98 15.50 4.16
N TYR A 234 -5.62 14.36 4.42
CA TYR A 234 -6.07 13.44 3.38
C TYR A 234 -7.55 13.09 3.54
N GLU A 235 -8.23 12.95 2.40
CA GLU A 235 -9.45 12.16 2.32
C GLU A 235 -9.08 10.68 2.31
N CYS A 236 -9.68 9.89 3.19
CA CYS A 236 -9.42 8.47 3.27
C CYS A 236 -10.58 7.65 2.70
N TRP A 237 -10.23 6.68 1.86
CA TRP A 237 -11.13 5.64 1.38
C TRP A 237 -10.54 4.27 1.67
N VAL A 238 -11.41 3.33 2.01
CA VAL A 238 -11.04 1.93 2.25
C VAL A 238 -11.91 1.03 1.40
N SER A 239 -11.32 -0.03 0.86
CA SER A 239 -12.04 -1.07 0.15
C SER A 239 -12.23 -2.24 1.11
N LEU A 240 -13.49 -2.49 1.47
CA LEU A 240 -13.86 -3.49 2.46
C LEU A 240 -14.88 -4.48 1.89
N ARG A 241 -14.72 -5.75 2.27
CA ARG A 241 -15.72 -6.80 2.08
C ARG A 241 -16.24 -7.22 3.44
N PHE A 242 -17.56 -7.34 3.56
CA PHE A 242 -18.24 -7.82 4.76
C PHE A 242 -18.97 -9.13 4.45
N ASN A 243 -18.88 -10.09 5.38
CA ASN A 243 -19.61 -11.35 5.30
C ASN A 243 -20.24 -11.70 6.64
N GLY A 244 -21.34 -12.46 6.60
CA GLY A 244 -21.93 -13.12 7.76
C GLY A 244 -22.98 -12.29 8.52
N PRO A 245 -23.66 -12.93 9.48
CA PRO A 245 -24.89 -12.42 10.10
C PRO A 245 -24.71 -11.09 10.84
N ALA A 246 -23.50 -10.77 11.32
CA ALA A 246 -23.21 -9.50 11.99
C ALA A 246 -23.42 -8.27 11.09
N TYR A 247 -23.34 -8.43 9.77
CA TYR A 247 -23.40 -7.33 8.80
C TYR A 247 -24.57 -7.46 7.81
N THR A 248 -25.08 -8.67 7.58
CA THR A 248 -26.16 -8.93 6.61
C THR A 248 -27.56 -8.86 7.21
N GLY A 249 -27.68 -8.87 8.54
CA GLY A 249 -28.95 -9.13 9.22
C GLY A 249 -29.52 -10.53 8.87
N LYS A 250 -30.74 -10.82 9.34
CA LYS A 250 -31.40 -12.14 9.16
C LYS A 250 -31.69 -12.50 7.68
N LYS A 251 -31.68 -11.53 6.74
CA LYS A 251 -32.12 -11.72 5.35
C LYS A 251 -31.13 -12.46 4.43
N ALA A 252 -29.83 -12.52 4.74
CA ALA A 252 -28.83 -13.19 3.89
C ALA A 252 -28.45 -14.62 4.34
N LEU A 253 -29.12 -15.16 5.37
CA LEU A 253 -28.81 -16.46 5.98
C LEU A 253 -29.01 -17.68 5.07
N ARG A 254 -29.51 -17.52 3.83
CA ARG A 254 -29.67 -18.65 2.91
C ARG A 254 -28.37 -19.07 2.20
N ASN A 255 -27.40 -18.15 2.06
CA ASN A 255 -26.11 -18.43 1.39
C ASN A 255 -24.89 -17.87 2.16
N ALA A 256 -25.09 -17.31 3.35
CA ALA A 256 -24.00 -16.76 4.14
C ALA A 256 -23.13 -17.90 4.70
N ASN A 257 -21.82 -17.83 4.46
CA ASN A 257 -20.85 -18.53 5.29
C ASN A 257 -21.23 -18.27 6.76
N LYS A 258 -21.23 -19.33 7.59
CA LYS A 258 -21.68 -19.24 9.00
C LYS A 258 -20.89 -18.20 9.80
N GLU A 259 -19.72 -17.81 9.32
CA GLU A 259 -18.78 -16.92 9.99
C GLU A 259 -18.94 -15.45 9.55
N SER A 260 -18.96 -14.56 10.54
CA SER A 260 -18.87 -13.12 10.29
C SER A 260 -17.41 -12.72 10.12
N GLY A 261 -17.14 -11.92 9.10
CA GLY A 261 -15.79 -11.46 8.83
C GLY A 261 -15.75 -10.14 8.08
N VAL A 262 -14.58 -9.51 8.15
CA VAL A 262 -14.25 -8.30 7.40
C VAL A 262 -12.89 -8.46 6.73
N TRP A 263 -12.80 -8.06 5.47
CA TRP A 263 -11.57 -8.08 4.70
C TRP A 263 -11.23 -6.66 4.22
N LEU A 264 -9.95 -6.29 4.28
CA LEU A 264 -9.38 -5.05 3.78
C LEU A 264 -8.34 -5.37 2.72
N ASP A 265 -8.55 -4.92 1.49
CA ASP A 265 -7.61 -5.15 0.39
C ASP A 265 -6.88 -3.87 -0.07
N LYS A 266 -7.52 -2.70 0.00
CA LYS A 266 -6.98 -1.45 -0.52
C LYS A 266 -7.32 -0.26 0.36
N VAL A 267 -6.39 0.69 0.44
CA VAL A 267 -6.61 2.01 1.04
C VAL A 267 -6.17 3.08 0.04
N LEU A 268 -6.97 4.14 -0.06
CA LEU A 268 -6.64 5.34 -0.81
C LEU A 268 -6.57 6.53 0.12
N LEU A 269 -5.51 7.32 -0.02
CA LEU A 269 -5.42 8.66 0.57
C LEU A 269 -5.36 9.69 -0.56
N VAL A 270 -6.26 10.67 -0.51
CA VAL A 270 -6.33 11.74 -1.51
C VAL A 270 -6.01 13.06 -0.82
N SER A 271 -4.93 13.71 -1.23
CA SER A 271 -4.48 14.97 -0.63
C SER A 271 -5.55 16.05 -0.78
N TYR A 272 -5.80 16.78 0.30
CA TYR A 272 -6.68 17.96 0.31
C TYR A 272 -5.97 19.22 -0.19
N ALA A 273 -4.65 19.31 0.02
CA ALA A 273 -3.86 20.44 -0.43
C ALA A 273 -4.00 20.59 -1.95
N LYS A 274 -4.24 21.83 -2.41
CA LYS A 274 -4.28 22.11 -3.85
C LYS A 274 -2.92 21.75 -4.46
N PRO A 275 -2.89 20.98 -5.56
CA PRO A 275 -1.65 20.53 -6.20
C PRO A 275 -0.77 21.65 -6.76
#